data_AF-A0A6D0IIW1-F1
#
_entry.id   AF-A0A6D0IIW1-F1
#
_cell.length_a   1.000
_cell.length_b   1.000
_cell.length_c   1.000
_cell.angle_alpha   90.00
_cell.angle_beta   90.00
_cell.angle_gamma   90.00
#
_symmetry.space_group_name_H-M   'P 1'
#
loop_
_entity.id
_entity.type
_entity.pdbx_description
1 polymer ?
#
loop_
_entity_poly.entity_id
_entity_poly.type
_entity_poly.pdbx_seq_one_letter_code
_entity_poly.pdbx_strand_id
1 'polypeptide(L)'
;ETTDNPLYERLLEEIDDKAQAAQWLLLAERQMDEAAVFTIHGFCQRMLNLNAFESGMLFEQQLIEDESLLRYQACADFWRRHCYPLPREIAQVVFETWKGPQALLRDINRYLQGEAPVIKAPPPDDETLATRHAQIVARIDTVKQQWRDAVGELDALIESSGIDRRKFNRSNQAKWIDKISAWAEEETNSYQ
;
A
#
# COMPACT_ATOMS: atom_id res chain seq x y z
N GLU A 1 39.32 -40.65 -26.61
CA GLU A 1 38.41 -39.50 -26.73
C GLU A 1 39.21 -38.26 -26.33
N THR A 2 39.50 -37.39 -27.29
CA THR A 2 40.18 -36.12 -27.03
C THR A 2 39.18 -35.01 -27.28
N THR A 3 39.24 -33.96 -26.47
CA THR A 3 38.30 -32.85 -26.51
C THR A 3 39.10 -31.56 -26.49
N ASP A 4 38.70 -30.59 -27.29
CA ASP A 4 39.41 -29.29 -27.36
C ASP A 4 38.85 -28.27 -26.34
N ASN A 5 37.97 -28.71 -25.43
CA ASN A 5 37.34 -27.89 -24.40
C ASN A 5 38.01 -28.13 -23.02
N PRO A 6 38.66 -27.11 -22.43
CA PRO A 6 39.37 -27.24 -21.15
C PRO A 6 38.51 -27.63 -19.93
N LEU A 7 37.18 -27.44 -19.99
CA LEU A 7 36.27 -27.91 -18.95
C LEU A 7 36.09 -29.43 -19.03
N TYR A 8 35.81 -29.93 -20.24
CA TYR A 8 35.55 -31.35 -20.48
C TYR A 8 36.84 -32.18 -20.36
N GLU A 9 38.00 -31.63 -20.72
CA GLU A 9 39.29 -32.28 -20.50
C GLU A 9 39.53 -32.60 -19.02
N ARG A 10 39.34 -31.61 -18.13
CA ARG A 10 39.45 -31.81 -16.67
C ARG A 10 38.42 -32.81 -16.14
N LEU A 11 37.17 -32.76 -16.60
CA LEU A 11 36.15 -33.73 -16.19
C LEU A 11 36.48 -35.15 -16.67
N LEU A 12 37.04 -35.32 -17.87
CA LEU A 12 37.46 -36.62 -18.38
C LEU A 12 38.66 -37.22 -17.61
N GLU A 13 39.53 -36.38 -17.05
CA GLU A 13 40.60 -36.81 -16.13
C GLU A 13 40.04 -37.33 -14.80
N GLU A 14 38.95 -36.74 -14.29
CA GLU A 14 38.28 -37.15 -13.04
C GLU A 14 37.36 -38.38 -13.21
N ILE A 15 36.97 -38.74 -14.43
CA ILE A 15 36.10 -39.89 -14.71
C ILE A 15 36.91 -41.18 -14.85
N ASP A 16 36.76 -42.08 -13.88
CA ASP A 16 37.39 -43.41 -13.87
C ASP A 16 36.82 -44.33 -14.98
N ASP A 17 35.49 -44.49 -15.06
CA ASP A 17 34.81 -45.30 -16.07
C ASP A 17 34.04 -44.44 -17.08
N LYS A 18 34.70 -44.16 -18.20
CA LYS A 18 34.15 -43.33 -19.29
C LYS A 18 32.98 -44.01 -20.01
N ALA A 19 32.95 -45.33 -20.07
CA ALA A 19 31.86 -46.06 -20.72
C ALA A 19 30.57 -46.00 -19.88
N GLN A 20 30.69 -46.16 -18.57
CA GLN A 20 29.57 -45.96 -17.65
C GLN A 20 29.10 -44.51 -17.64
N ALA A 21 30.01 -43.54 -17.62
CA ALA A 21 29.67 -42.11 -17.67
C ALA A 21 28.89 -41.77 -18.95
N ALA A 22 29.32 -42.28 -20.12
CA ALA A 22 28.60 -42.10 -21.37
C ALA A 22 27.17 -42.68 -21.31
N GLN A 23 26.98 -43.83 -20.66
CA GLN A 23 25.65 -44.41 -20.46
C GLN A 23 24.77 -43.55 -19.54
N TRP A 24 25.30 -43.02 -18.43
CA TRP A 24 24.55 -42.13 -17.54
C TRP A 24 24.19 -40.81 -18.22
N LEU A 25 25.13 -40.21 -18.95
CA LEU A 25 24.88 -38.99 -19.70
C LEU A 25 23.81 -39.20 -20.79
N LEU A 26 23.83 -40.34 -21.48
CA LEU A 26 22.79 -40.69 -22.45
C LEU A 26 21.41 -40.86 -21.81
N LEU A 27 21.34 -41.41 -20.59
CA LEU A 27 20.08 -41.49 -19.83
C LEU A 27 19.61 -40.11 -19.39
N ALA A 28 20.51 -39.27 -18.90
CA ALA A 28 20.20 -37.90 -18.51
C ALA A 28 19.71 -37.07 -19.72
N GLU A 29 20.38 -37.19 -20.88
CA GLU A 29 19.98 -36.55 -22.14
C GLU A 29 18.54 -36.95 -22.53
N ARG A 30 18.20 -38.23 -22.38
CA ARG A 30 16.84 -38.75 -22.66
C ARG A 30 15.78 -38.30 -21.66
N GLN A 31 16.17 -37.88 -20.45
CA GLN A 31 15.27 -37.40 -19.39
C GLN A 31 15.26 -35.88 -19.27
N MET A 32 15.84 -35.15 -20.23
CA MET A 32 15.92 -33.69 -20.15
C MET A 32 14.55 -33.00 -20.13
N ASP A 33 13.51 -33.64 -20.66
CA ASP A 33 12.13 -33.16 -20.62
C ASP A 33 11.51 -33.19 -19.21
N GLU A 34 12.01 -34.06 -18.33
CA GLU A 34 11.61 -34.17 -16.92
C GLU A 34 12.62 -33.53 -15.96
N ALA A 35 13.62 -32.82 -16.47
CA ALA A 35 14.63 -32.17 -15.65
C ALA A 35 13.97 -31.23 -14.62
N ALA A 36 14.46 -31.26 -13.38
CA ALA A 36 13.92 -30.47 -12.27
C ALA A 36 14.31 -28.97 -12.35
N VAL A 37 14.14 -28.37 -13.52
CA VAL A 37 14.41 -26.96 -13.82
C VAL A 37 13.07 -26.26 -13.92
N PHE A 38 12.64 -25.66 -12.82
CA PHE A 38 11.34 -25.00 -12.72
C PHE A 38 11.48 -23.49 -12.52
N THR A 39 10.47 -22.73 -12.91
CA THR A 39 10.27 -21.39 -12.35
C THR A 39 9.87 -21.51 -10.88
N ILE A 40 10.01 -20.44 -10.10
CA ILE A 40 9.60 -20.43 -8.68
C ILE A 40 8.14 -20.90 -8.53
N HIS A 41 7.25 -20.40 -9.40
CA HIS A 41 5.83 -20.80 -9.40
C HIS A 41 5.63 -22.27 -9.76
N GLY A 42 6.32 -22.77 -10.80
CA GLY A 42 6.22 -24.18 -11.21
C GLY A 42 6.69 -25.14 -10.12
N PHE A 43 7.75 -24.78 -9.39
CA PHE A 43 8.22 -25.53 -8.23
C PHE A 43 7.19 -25.54 -7.10
N CYS A 44 6.68 -24.37 -6.70
CA CYS A 44 5.70 -24.24 -5.63
C CYS A 44 4.41 -25.03 -5.94
N GLN A 45 3.87 -24.90 -7.16
CA GLN A 45 2.67 -25.63 -7.57
C GLN A 45 2.88 -27.14 -7.51
N ARG A 46 4.04 -27.63 -7.99
CA ARG A 46 4.39 -29.06 -7.91
C ARG A 46 4.47 -29.54 -6.47
N MET A 47 5.10 -28.77 -5.58
CA MET A 47 5.20 -29.13 -4.16
C MET A 47 3.84 -29.16 -3.45
N LEU A 48 2.96 -28.19 -3.75
CA LEU A 48 1.61 -28.15 -3.20
C LEU A 48 0.76 -29.35 -3.68
N ASN A 49 0.87 -29.72 -4.95
CA ASN A 49 0.14 -30.87 -5.49
C ASN A 49 0.65 -32.22 -4.98
N LEU A 50 1.97 -32.39 -4.86
CA LEU A 50 2.56 -33.64 -4.37
C LEU A 50 2.27 -33.90 -2.89
N ASN A 51 2.12 -32.83 -2.10
CA ASN A 51 1.80 -32.88 -0.66
C ASN A 51 0.40 -32.30 -0.40
N ALA A 52 -0.59 -32.66 -1.22
CA ALA A 52 -1.94 -32.10 -1.15
C ALA A 52 -2.62 -32.35 0.21
N PHE A 53 -2.35 -33.50 0.83
CA PHE A 53 -2.89 -33.85 2.15
C PHE A 53 -2.30 -32.97 3.26
N GLU A 54 -0.99 -32.76 3.26
CA GLU A 54 -0.28 -31.94 4.24
C GLU A 54 -0.54 -30.44 4.03
N SER A 55 -0.70 -30.01 2.78
CA SER A 55 -0.94 -28.59 2.42
C SER A 55 -2.41 -28.17 2.52
N GLY A 56 -3.35 -29.11 2.66
CA GLY A 56 -4.78 -28.84 2.68
C GLY A 56 -5.33 -28.28 1.36
N MET A 57 -4.57 -28.40 0.29
CA MET A 57 -4.94 -27.88 -1.03
C MET A 57 -5.91 -28.83 -1.73
N LEU A 58 -6.80 -28.26 -2.56
CA LEU A 58 -7.66 -29.05 -3.43
C LEU A 58 -6.81 -29.81 -4.46
N PHE A 59 -7.23 -31.05 -4.80
CA PHE A 59 -6.60 -31.85 -5.85
C PHE A 59 -6.71 -31.20 -7.23
N GLU A 60 -7.79 -30.48 -7.48
CA GLU A 60 -8.02 -29.73 -8.70
C GLU A 60 -8.00 -28.23 -8.39
N GLN A 61 -6.99 -27.54 -8.89
CA GLN A 61 -6.83 -26.09 -8.77
C GLN A 61 -6.96 -25.45 -10.14
N GLN A 62 -7.67 -24.33 -10.20
CA GLN A 62 -7.72 -23.48 -11.39
C GLN A 62 -6.79 -22.29 -11.18
N LEU A 63 -5.88 -22.08 -12.13
CA LEU A 63 -5.01 -20.91 -12.13
C LEU A 63 -5.80 -19.68 -12.58
N ILE A 64 -5.86 -18.67 -11.73
CA ILE A 64 -6.41 -17.35 -12.08
C ILE A 64 -5.24 -16.49 -12.57
N GLU A 65 -5.21 -16.19 -13.86
CA GLU A 65 -4.12 -15.42 -14.48
C GLU A 65 -4.21 -13.92 -14.18
N ASP A 66 -5.44 -13.39 -14.07
CA ASP A 66 -5.68 -11.98 -13.74
C ASP A 66 -6.68 -11.83 -12.59
N GLU A 67 -6.18 -11.40 -11.45
CA GLU A 67 -6.97 -11.09 -10.25
C GLU A 67 -7.49 -9.64 -10.21
N SER A 68 -7.21 -8.82 -11.23
CA SER A 68 -7.55 -7.39 -11.23
C SER A 68 -9.04 -7.15 -11.01
N LEU A 69 -9.90 -7.92 -11.68
CA LEU A 69 -11.35 -7.83 -11.55
C LEU A 69 -11.82 -8.26 -10.16
N LEU A 70 -11.25 -9.32 -9.60
CA LEU A 70 -11.58 -9.80 -8.25
C LEU A 70 -11.21 -8.76 -7.19
N ARG A 71 -10.02 -8.15 -7.31
CA ARG A 71 -9.58 -7.08 -6.40
C ARG A 71 -10.48 -5.85 -6.51
N TYR A 72 -10.86 -5.47 -7.73
CA TYR A 72 -11.80 -4.37 -7.93
C TYR A 72 -13.18 -4.66 -7.34
N GLN A 73 -13.71 -5.86 -7.54
CA GLN A 73 -14.98 -6.27 -6.97
C GLN A 73 -14.94 -6.26 -5.44
N ALA A 74 -13.89 -6.81 -4.83
CA ALA A 74 -13.70 -6.78 -3.38
C ALA A 74 -13.62 -5.33 -2.84
N CYS A 75 -12.89 -4.44 -3.53
CA CYS A 75 -12.79 -3.04 -3.14
C CYS A 75 -14.13 -2.29 -3.31
N ALA A 76 -14.88 -2.59 -4.37
CA ALA A 76 -16.22 -2.03 -4.58
C ALA A 76 -17.19 -2.51 -3.49
N ASP A 77 -17.15 -3.79 -3.12
CA ASP A 77 -17.95 -4.36 -2.04
C ASP A 77 -17.63 -3.72 -0.69
N PHE A 78 -16.34 -3.54 -0.37
CA PHE A 78 -15.89 -2.78 0.78
C PHE A 78 -16.51 -1.37 0.79
N TRP A 79 -16.41 -0.66 -0.33
CA TRP A 79 -16.96 0.69 -0.48
C TRP A 79 -18.47 0.74 -0.26
N ARG A 80 -19.24 -0.21 -0.82
CA ARG A 80 -20.70 -0.26 -0.61
C ARG A 80 -21.06 -0.54 0.85
N ARG A 81 -20.33 -1.44 1.52
CA ARG A 81 -20.60 -1.79 2.93
C ARG A 81 -20.20 -0.69 3.91
N HIS A 82 -19.08 0.00 3.65
CA HIS A 82 -18.49 0.91 4.63
C HIS A 82 -18.64 2.39 4.30
N CYS A 83 -18.84 2.77 3.03
CA CYS A 83 -18.95 4.18 2.63
C CYS A 83 -20.39 4.62 2.34
N TYR A 84 -21.25 3.77 1.77
CA TYR A 84 -22.64 4.13 1.50
C TYR A 84 -23.48 4.46 2.75
N PRO A 85 -23.33 3.76 3.90
CA PRO A 85 -24.10 4.08 5.10
C PRO A 85 -23.56 5.30 5.87
N LEU A 86 -22.47 5.93 5.41
CA LEU A 86 -21.87 7.05 6.14
C LEU A 86 -22.78 8.28 6.10
N PRO A 87 -22.87 9.04 7.21
CA PRO A 87 -23.52 10.34 7.21
C PRO A 87 -22.77 11.31 6.28
N ARG A 88 -23.50 12.30 5.76
CA ARG A 88 -23.02 13.22 4.69
C ARG A 88 -21.69 13.90 5.01
N GLU A 89 -21.48 14.29 6.25
CA GLU A 89 -20.27 14.95 6.76
C GLU A 89 -19.03 14.04 6.66
N ILE A 90 -19.13 12.80 7.14
CA ILE A 90 -18.04 11.81 7.04
C ILE A 90 -17.85 11.38 5.59
N ALA A 91 -18.94 11.17 4.85
CA ALA A 91 -18.90 10.82 3.44
C ALA A 91 -18.18 11.90 2.60
N GLN A 92 -18.33 13.18 2.97
CA GLN A 92 -17.62 14.28 2.32
C GLN A 92 -16.11 14.13 2.45
N VAL A 93 -15.63 13.95 3.68
CA VAL A 93 -14.22 13.79 4.00
C VAL A 93 -13.62 12.60 3.25
N VAL A 94 -14.33 11.47 3.26
CA VAL A 94 -13.92 10.27 2.51
C VAL A 94 -13.85 10.57 1.02
N PHE A 95 -14.83 11.28 0.46
CA PHE A 95 -14.87 11.65 -0.96
C PHE A 95 -13.81 12.66 -1.37
N GLU A 96 -13.40 13.56 -0.47
CA GLU A 96 -12.28 14.47 -0.69
C GLU A 96 -10.95 13.71 -0.80
N THR A 97 -10.81 12.61 -0.05
CA THR A 97 -9.62 11.74 -0.09
C THR A 97 -9.66 10.78 -1.28
N TRP A 98 -10.75 10.02 -1.43
CA TRP A 98 -10.95 9.04 -2.50
C TRP A 98 -12.32 9.25 -3.17
N LYS A 99 -12.32 9.56 -4.47
CA LYS A 99 -13.55 9.81 -5.23
C LYS A 99 -14.43 8.56 -5.43
N GLY A 100 -13.93 7.38 -5.08
CA GLY A 100 -14.63 6.11 -5.22
C GLY A 100 -13.71 4.90 -5.03
N PRO A 101 -14.25 3.68 -5.19
CA PRO A 101 -13.51 2.44 -4.94
C PRO A 101 -12.28 2.28 -5.83
N GLN A 102 -12.29 2.79 -7.06
CA GLN A 102 -11.13 2.72 -7.95
C GLN A 102 -9.95 3.58 -7.44
N ALA A 103 -10.25 4.76 -6.87
CA ALA A 103 -9.22 5.62 -6.29
C ALA A 103 -8.62 4.99 -5.01
N LEU A 104 -9.47 4.40 -4.17
CA LEU A 104 -9.03 3.65 -3.00
C LEU A 104 -8.15 2.48 -3.41
N LEU A 105 -8.62 1.64 -4.35
CA LEU A 105 -7.86 0.49 -4.83
C LEU A 105 -6.49 0.91 -5.35
N ARG A 106 -6.40 1.96 -6.17
CA ARG A 106 -5.12 2.44 -6.71
C ARG A 106 -4.09 2.70 -5.61
N ASP A 107 -4.50 3.29 -4.50
CA ASP A 107 -3.59 3.68 -3.41
C ASP A 107 -3.16 2.46 -2.57
N ILE A 108 -4.04 1.46 -2.44
CA ILE A 108 -3.78 0.27 -1.59
C ILE A 108 -3.32 -0.97 -2.36
N ASN A 109 -3.47 -1.02 -3.68
CA ASN A 109 -3.32 -2.24 -4.49
C ASN A 109 -1.95 -2.91 -4.30
N ARG A 110 -0.89 -2.11 -4.13
CA ARG A 110 0.48 -2.62 -3.92
C ARG A 110 0.64 -3.41 -2.61
N TYR A 111 -0.23 -3.20 -1.63
CA TYR A 111 -0.19 -3.86 -0.33
C TYR A 111 -1.14 -5.05 -0.24
N LEU A 112 -1.99 -5.27 -1.25
CA LEU A 112 -2.89 -6.42 -1.32
C LEU A 112 -2.17 -7.66 -1.88
N GLN A 113 -0.85 -7.59 -2.07
CA GLN A 113 -0.02 -8.67 -2.54
C GLN A 113 0.84 -9.17 -1.37
N GLY A 114 0.73 -10.46 -1.04
CA GLY A 114 1.50 -11.08 0.03
C GLY A 114 1.01 -10.70 1.42
N GLU A 115 1.94 -10.44 2.33
CA GLU A 115 1.63 -10.14 3.73
C GLU A 115 1.02 -8.76 3.91
N ALA A 116 -0.05 -8.69 4.71
CA ALA A 116 -0.71 -7.43 5.01
C ALA A 116 0.25 -6.46 5.75
N PRO A 117 0.29 -5.18 5.37
CA PRO A 117 1.16 -4.22 6.02
C PRO A 117 0.73 -3.98 7.48
N VAL A 118 1.71 -3.86 8.37
CA VAL A 118 1.46 -3.50 9.77
C VAL A 118 1.40 -1.99 9.91
N ILE A 119 0.28 -1.48 10.45
CA ILE A 119 0.12 -0.07 10.78
C ILE A 119 0.89 0.19 12.09
N LYS A 120 1.92 1.06 12.05
CA LYS A 120 2.80 1.31 13.22
C LYS A 120 2.08 1.93 14.42
N ALA A 121 1.06 2.74 14.16
CA ALA A 121 0.24 3.41 15.17
C ALA A 121 -1.22 3.24 14.78
N PRO A 122 -1.82 2.06 15.00
CA PRO A 122 -3.20 1.83 14.66
C PRO A 122 -4.11 2.68 15.56
N PRO A 123 -5.28 3.10 15.07
CA PRO A 123 -6.31 3.65 15.94
C PRO A 123 -6.72 2.61 17.00
N PRO A 124 -7.26 3.04 18.16
CA PRO A 124 -7.87 2.15 19.14
C PRO A 124 -8.97 1.29 18.50
N ASP A 125 -9.15 0.06 18.99
CA ASP A 125 -10.12 -0.90 18.42
C ASP A 125 -11.58 -0.43 18.53
N ASP A 126 -11.88 0.43 19.51
CA ASP A 126 -13.20 1.03 19.74
C ASP A 126 -13.40 2.35 18.99
N GLU A 127 -12.36 2.89 18.33
CA GLU A 127 -12.45 4.12 17.54
C GLU A 127 -13.18 3.85 16.21
N THR A 128 -14.33 4.47 16.03
CA THR A 128 -15.10 4.46 14.78
C THR A 128 -14.77 5.69 13.92
N LEU A 129 -15.12 5.66 12.63
CA LEU A 129 -15.03 6.85 11.77
C LEU A 129 -15.84 8.02 12.32
N ALA A 130 -16.98 7.77 12.96
CA ALA A 130 -17.83 8.80 13.55
C ALA A 130 -17.19 9.43 14.79
N THR A 131 -16.65 8.63 15.70
CA THR A 131 -15.96 9.14 16.89
C THR A 131 -14.70 9.91 16.51
N ARG A 132 -13.93 9.40 15.54
CA ARG A 132 -12.75 10.11 15.01
C ARG A 132 -13.13 11.43 14.36
N HIS A 133 -14.17 11.43 13.53
CA HIS A 133 -14.67 12.64 12.88
C HIS A 133 -15.05 13.70 13.91
N ALA A 134 -15.86 13.33 14.91
CA ALA A 134 -16.25 14.24 15.99
C ALA A 134 -15.06 14.82 16.76
N GLN A 135 -14.03 14.01 17.05
CA GLN A 135 -12.81 14.47 17.70
C GLN A 135 -12.02 15.47 16.86
N ILE A 136 -11.91 15.23 15.54
CA ILE A 136 -11.22 16.13 14.61
C ILE A 136 -11.96 17.46 14.51
N VAL A 137 -13.29 17.42 14.31
CA VAL A 137 -14.14 18.62 14.23
C VAL A 137 -14.02 19.45 15.51
N ALA A 138 -14.18 18.82 16.69
CA ALA A 138 -14.06 19.51 17.97
C ALA A 138 -12.67 20.17 18.16
N ARG A 139 -11.61 19.54 17.66
CA ARG A 139 -10.26 20.10 17.72
C ARG A 139 -10.08 21.28 16.77
N ILE A 140 -10.64 21.22 15.57
CA ILE A 140 -10.65 22.35 14.64
C ILE A 140 -11.43 23.51 15.25
N ASP A 141 -12.63 23.26 15.79
CA ASP A 141 -13.45 24.29 16.42
C ASP A 141 -12.77 24.94 17.62
N THR A 142 -12.00 24.16 18.40
CA THR A 142 -11.17 24.70 19.49
C THR A 142 -10.11 25.67 18.95
N VAL A 143 -9.45 25.34 17.84
CA VAL A 143 -8.45 26.22 17.20
C VAL A 143 -9.12 27.47 16.63
N LYS A 144 -10.29 27.34 15.99
CA LYS A 144 -11.08 28.47 15.50
C LYS A 144 -11.47 29.41 16.63
N GLN A 145 -11.91 28.86 17.77
CA GLN A 145 -12.26 29.67 18.94
C GLN A 145 -11.04 30.41 19.51
N GLN A 146 -9.91 29.72 19.68
CA GLN A 146 -8.67 30.35 20.13
C GLN A 146 -8.22 31.48 19.19
N TRP A 147 -8.41 31.31 17.88
CA TRP A 147 -8.15 32.38 16.90
C TRP A 147 -9.08 33.58 17.13
N ARG A 148 -10.39 33.36 17.23
CA ARG A 148 -11.37 34.45 17.45
C ARG A 148 -11.09 35.24 18.73
N ASP A 149 -10.69 34.54 19.79
CA ASP A 149 -10.38 35.18 21.07
C ASP A 149 -9.09 36.02 21.00
N ALA A 150 -8.10 35.59 20.23
CA ALA A 150 -6.77 36.22 20.16
C ALA A 150 -6.61 37.24 19.02
N VAL A 151 -7.40 37.16 17.95
CA VAL A 151 -7.13 37.89 16.69
C VAL A 151 -7.06 39.41 16.88
N GLY A 152 -7.87 39.97 17.78
CA GLY A 152 -7.86 41.40 18.08
C GLY A 152 -6.54 41.91 18.68
N GLU A 153 -5.76 41.03 19.31
CA GLU A 153 -4.48 41.38 19.93
C GLU A 153 -3.29 41.12 18.99
N LEU A 154 -3.48 40.31 17.93
CA LEU A 154 -2.40 39.86 17.06
C LEU A 154 -1.68 41.00 16.34
N ASP A 155 -2.40 42.02 15.86
CA ASP A 155 -1.76 43.13 15.16
C ASP A 155 -0.78 43.90 16.05
N ALA A 156 -1.17 44.16 17.31
CA ALA A 156 -0.31 44.84 18.28
C ALA A 156 0.89 43.98 18.70
N LEU A 157 0.68 42.67 18.89
CA LEU A 157 1.75 41.72 19.20
C LEU A 157 2.76 41.60 18.04
N ILE A 158 2.28 41.52 16.80
CA ILE A 158 3.15 41.46 15.61
C ILE A 158 3.92 42.78 15.45
N GLU A 159 3.30 43.93 15.68
CA GLU A 159 3.99 45.23 15.59
C GLU A 159 5.11 45.38 16.64
N SER A 160 4.92 44.82 17.84
CA SER A 160 5.90 44.87 18.93
C SER A 160 6.98 43.77 18.88
N SER A 161 6.82 42.76 18.01
CA SER A 161 7.69 41.58 17.96
C SER A 161 9.07 41.76 17.30
N GLY A 162 9.33 42.91 16.66
CA GLY A 162 10.60 43.18 15.97
C GLY A 162 10.79 42.41 14.65
N ILE A 163 9.72 41.86 14.07
CA ILE A 163 9.77 41.11 12.81
C ILE A 163 10.24 41.99 11.64
N ASP A 164 11.08 41.42 10.76
CA ASP A 164 11.56 42.07 9.54
C ASP A 164 10.41 42.33 8.54
N ARG A 165 10.03 43.59 8.42
CA ARG A 165 8.95 44.07 7.54
C ARG A 165 9.24 43.95 6.05
N ARG A 166 10.48 43.68 5.66
CA ARG A 166 10.81 43.38 4.25
C ARG A 166 10.30 42.00 3.84
N LYS A 167 10.28 41.04 4.79
CA LYS A 167 9.79 39.67 4.57
C LYS A 167 8.32 39.53 4.97
N PHE A 168 7.90 40.22 6.03
CA PHE A 168 6.52 40.22 6.54
C PHE A 168 5.90 41.61 6.39
N ASN A 169 5.53 41.95 5.16
CA ASN A 169 4.90 43.23 4.89
C ASN A 169 3.48 43.29 5.47
N ARG A 170 3.02 44.50 5.81
CA ARG A 170 1.71 44.73 6.46
C ARG A 170 0.52 44.31 5.58
N SER A 171 0.64 44.45 4.26
CA SER A 171 -0.44 44.08 3.32
C SER A 171 -0.70 42.58 3.33
N ASN A 172 0.35 41.76 3.28
CA ASN A 172 0.26 40.32 3.38
C ASN A 172 -0.18 39.87 4.79
N GLN A 173 0.28 40.53 5.85
CA GLN A 173 -0.17 40.27 7.22
C GLN A 173 -1.69 40.42 7.32
N ALA A 174 -2.23 41.58 6.95
CA ALA A 174 -3.67 41.84 6.98
C ALA A 174 -4.44 40.81 6.15
N LYS A 175 -3.98 40.54 4.92
CA LYS A 175 -4.59 39.53 4.05
C LYS A 175 -4.66 38.14 4.68
N TRP A 176 -3.62 37.71 5.40
CA TRP A 176 -3.61 36.41 6.05
C TRP A 176 -4.46 36.40 7.32
N ILE A 177 -4.44 37.47 8.12
CA ILE A 177 -5.33 37.62 9.27
C ILE A 177 -6.79 37.55 8.83
N ASP A 178 -7.15 38.29 7.76
CA ASP A 178 -8.51 38.27 7.20
C ASP A 178 -8.89 36.87 6.70
N LYS A 179 -7.97 36.19 6.00
CA LYS A 179 -8.22 34.85 5.46
C LYS A 179 -8.44 33.82 6.56
N ILE A 180 -7.61 33.83 7.61
CA ILE A 180 -7.74 32.90 8.73
C ILE A 180 -8.98 33.24 9.56
N SER A 181 -9.30 34.53 9.72
CA SER A 181 -10.53 34.97 10.40
C SER A 181 -11.77 34.53 9.64
N ALA A 182 -11.80 34.66 8.31
CA ALA A 182 -12.89 34.16 7.49
C ALA A 182 -13.07 32.64 7.66
N TRP A 183 -11.99 31.86 7.59
CA TRP A 183 -12.03 30.42 7.86
C TRP A 183 -12.48 30.09 9.29
N ALA A 184 -12.07 30.89 10.27
CA ALA A 184 -12.49 30.70 11.65
C ALA A 184 -13.99 30.91 11.82
N GLU A 185 -14.62 31.82 11.07
CA GLU A 185 -16.08 32.03 11.11
C GLU A 185 -16.88 30.96 10.34
N GLU A 186 -16.26 30.20 9.44
CA GLU A 186 -16.93 29.14 8.68
C GLU A 186 -17.26 27.91 9.55
N GLU A 187 -18.36 27.23 9.23
CA GLU A 187 -18.72 25.94 9.84
C GLU A 187 -17.71 24.85 9.45
N THR A 188 -17.32 24.02 10.42
CA THR A 188 -16.33 22.96 10.22
C THR A 188 -16.96 21.74 9.55
N ASN A 189 -16.98 21.77 8.21
CA ASN A 189 -17.56 20.70 7.37
C ASN A 189 -16.50 19.82 6.68
N SER A 190 -15.21 20.13 6.83
CA SER A 190 -14.08 19.37 6.28
C SER A 190 -12.87 19.45 7.22
N TYR A 191 -11.75 18.82 6.83
CA TYR A 191 -10.50 18.84 7.59
C TYR A 191 -9.48 19.88 7.06
N GLN A 192 -9.92 20.80 6.19
CA GLN A 192 -9.07 21.83 5.58
C GLN A 192 -9.30 23.23 6.16
#